data_AF-A0A078FA43-F1
#
_entry.id   AF-A0A078FA43-F1
#
_cell.length_a   1.000
_cell.length_b   1.000
_cell.length_c   1.000
_cell.angle_alpha   90.00
_cell.angle_beta   90.00
_cell.angle_gamma   90.00
#
_symmetry.space_group_name_H-M   'P 1'
#
loop_
_entity.id
_entity.type
_entity.pdbx_description
1 polymer ?
#
loop_
_entity_poly.entity_id
_entity_poly.type
_entity_poly.pdbx_seq_one_letter_code
_entity_poly.pdbx_strand_id
1 'polypeptide(L)'
;MAVCNCFLQAPPLSRFLSPVFSRRATNLFPGCGQLKSTVMFSSSSAANRTGPLTSPVRAEVKRVSRKESEIASASDLQFETPLKIVEYPDPILRAKNKRIGVFDENLKNLADAMFDVMYKTDGIGLSAPQVGLNVQLMVFNPAGESGEGEEIVLVNPKINKYSDKLVPFNEGCLSFPGIYADVVRPQSVKIDARDITGARFSISLSRLPARIFQHEYDHLEGVLFFDRMTDDVLDTIREELEALEKKYEEKTGLPSPEKVQARQKRKAGVGFGKR
;
A
#
# COMPACT_ATOMS: atom_id res chain seq x y z
N MET A 1 -15.09 45.68 7.14
CA MET A 1 -13.68 45.26 7.36
C MET A 1 -13.37 44.20 6.32
N ALA A 2 -12.43 44.49 5.43
CA ALA A 2 -12.19 43.75 4.20
C ALA A 2 -11.40 42.45 4.46
N VAL A 3 -11.89 41.34 3.94
CA VAL A 3 -11.15 40.08 3.83
C VAL A 3 -10.55 40.03 2.43
N CYS A 4 -9.21 39.98 2.38
CA CYS A 4 -8.44 40.00 1.14
C CYS A 4 -8.55 38.63 0.46
N ASN A 5 -9.10 38.66 -0.76
CA ASN A 5 -9.33 37.52 -1.63
C ASN A 5 -8.16 37.48 -2.63
N CYS A 6 -7.33 36.42 -2.62
CA CYS A 6 -6.20 36.31 -3.55
C CYS A 6 -6.37 35.05 -4.42
N PHE A 7 -6.84 35.32 -5.64
CA PHE A 7 -6.85 34.43 -6.80
C PHE A 7 -5.46 33.85 -7.11
N LEU A 8 -5.38 32.56 -7.43
CA LEU A 8 -4.34 32.00 -8.27
C LEU A 8 -4.99 31.13 -9.35
N GLN A 9 -5.17 31.72 -10.53
CA GLN A 9 -5.45 31.01 -11.77
C GLN A 9 -4.20 30.23 -12.19
N ALA A 10 -4.37 28.94 -12.56
CA ALA A 10 -3.37 28.18 -13.29
C ALA A 10 -3.94 27.82 -14.68
N PRO A 11 -3.12 27.84 -15.77
CA PRO A 11 -3.61 27.62 -17.13
C PRO A 11 -3.76 26.12 -17.46
N PRO A 12 -4.57 25.77 -18.48
CA PRO A 12 -4.86 24.38 -18.80
C PRO A 12 -3.70 23.71 -19.54
N LEU A 13 -3.22 22.58 -19.03
CA LEU A 13 -2.28 21.70 -19.72
C LEU A 13 -3.06 20.74 -20.62
N SER A 14 -3.30 21.15 -21.87
CA SER A 14 -3.55 20.21 -22.96
C SER A 14 -2.22 19.89 -23.65
N ARG A 15 -1.84 18.61 -23.67
CA ARG A 15 -0.93 18.06 -24.69
C ARG A 15 -0.99 16.54 -24.70
N PHE A 16 -1.61 16.05 -25.78
CA PHE A 16 -1.60 14.68 -26.27
C PHE A 16 -0.19 14.06 -26.27
N LEU A 17 -0.08 12.81 -25.81
CA LEU A 17 1.02 11.91 -26.16
C LEU A 17 0.47 10.52 -26.46
N SER A 18 0.41 10.18 -27.75
CA SER A 18 0.19 8.83 -28.27
C SER A 18 1.47 7.98 -28.12
N PRO A 19 1.38 6.65 -27.94
CA PRO A 19 2.55 5.79 -27.79
C PRO A 19 3.16 5.41 -29.15
N VAL A 20 4.46 5.66 -29.30
CA VAL A 20 5.27 5.12 -30.40
C VAL A 20 5.67 3.67 -30.06
N PHE A 21 5.11 2.72 -30.79
CA PHE A 21 5.56 1.33 -30.82
C PHE A 21 6.91 1.22 -31.52
N SER A 22 7.90 0.59 -30.87
CA SER A 22 9.09 0.09 -31.55
C SER A 22 9.28 -1.39 -31.25
N ARG A 23 8.96 -2.22 -32.24
CA ARG A 23 9.28 -3.65 -32.27
C ARG A 23 10.75 -3.80 -32.66
N ARG A 24 11.51 -4.62 -31.94
CA ARG A 24 12.77 -5.18 -32.45
C ARG A 24 12.64 -6.68 -32.66
N ALA A 25 13.01 -7.08 -33.86
CA ALA A 25 12.98 -8.43 -34.39
C ALA A 25 14.14 -9.27 -33.84
N THR A 26 13.84 -10.56 -33.66
CA THR A 26 14.78 -11.66 -33.44
C THR A 26 15.40 -12.09 -34.77
N ASN A 27 16.70 -12.38 -34.79
CA ASN A 27 17.34 -13.14 -35.88
C ASN A 27 18.13 -14.33 -35.32
N LEU A 28 18.12 -15.39 -36.12
CA LEU A 28 18.61 -16.74 -35.87
C LEU A 28 20.15 -16.88 -35.91
N PHE A 29 20.60 -17.95 -35.25
CA PHE A 29 21.79 -18.84 -35.40
C PHE A 29 22.34 -19.02 -36.85
N PRO A 30 23.52 -19.68 -37.12
CA PRO A 30 24.15 -20.81 -36.38
C PRO A 30 25.71 -20.95 -36.41
N GLY A 31 26.23 -22.00 -35.74
CA GLY A 31 27.58 -22.58 -35.93
C GLY A 31 28.10 -23.28 -34.65
N CYS A 32 27.92 -24.59 -34.48
CA CYS A 32 28.73 -25.74 -34.93
C CYS A 32 30.11 -25.88 -34.23
N GLY A 33 30.35 -27.03 -33.58
CA GLY A 33 31.67 -27.43 -33.05
C GLY A 33 31.61 -28.53 -31.98
N GLN A 34 31.73 -29.79 -32.40
CA GLN A 34 31.92 -30.98 -31.56
C GLN A 34 33.29 -30.98 -30.86
N LEU A 35 33.42 -31.66 -29.71
CA LEU A 35 34.41 -32.73 -29.51
C LEU A 35 34.21 -33.50 -28.19
N LYS A 36 34.63 -34.77 -28.26
CA LYS A 36 34.44 -35.89 -27.33
C LYS A 36 35.48 -35.89 -26.21
N SER A 37 35.18 -36.44 -25.04
CA SER A 37 35.94 -37.58 -24.50
C SER A 37 35.21 -38.28 -23.35
N THR A 38 35.42 -39.59 -23.31
CA THR A 38 34.90 -40.60 -22.40
C THR A 38 36.01 -40.98 -21.43
N VAL A 39 35.74 -41.14 -20.12
CA VAL A 39 36.41 -42.16 -19.29
C VAL A 39 35.45 -42.68 -18.22
N MET A 40 35.22 -44.00 -18.25
CA MET A 40 34.65 -44.82 -17.18
C MET A 40 35.75 -45.26 -16.22
N PHE A 41 35.48 -45.38 -14.92
CA PHE A 41 36.13 -46.41 -14.10
C PHE A 41 35.22 -46.84 -12.93
N SER A 42 35.57 -48.02 -12.43
CA SER A 42 34.72 -49.13 -12.01
C SER A 42 34.38 -49.19 -10.52
N SER A 43 33.34 -50.00 -10.28
CA SER A 43 32.85 -50.62 -9.06
C SER A 43 33.88 -51.32 -8.16
N SER A 44 33.59 -51.38 -6.86
CA SER A 44 33.78 -52.60 -6.05
C SER A 44 32.91 -52.66 -4.77
N SER A 45 32.23 -53.80 -4.66
CA SER A 45 31.80 -54.62 -3.51
C SER A 45 31.12 -54.02 -2.26
N ALA A 46 29.82 -54.31 -2.17
CA ALA A 46 29.13 -55.13 -1.16
C ALA A 46 29.61 -55.17 0.30
N ALA A 47 28.72 -54.79 1.22
CA ALA A 47 28.53 -55.49 2.50
C ALA A 47 27.07 -55.36 2.98
N ASN A 48 26.38 -56.50 3.04
CA ASN A 48 25.07 -56.73 3.64
C ASN A 48 25.08 -56.41 5.15
N ARG A 49 24.12 -55.62 5.64
CA ARG A 49 23.53 -55.82 6.99
C ARG A 49 22.05 -55.44 6.99
N THR A 50 21.26 -56.44 7.35
CA THR A 50 19.81 -56.44 7.58
C THR A 50 19.45 -55.66 8.84
N GLY A 51 18.48 -54.74 8.74
CA GLY A 51 17.80 -54.13 9.87
C GLY A 51 16.32 -53.89 9.52
N PRO A 52 15.38 -54.00 10.47
CA PRO A 52 13.95 -53.92 10.18
C PRO A 52 13.53 -52.50 9.79
N LEU A 53 12.90 -52.37 8.63
CA LEU A 53 12.30 -51.13 8.11
C LEU A 53 10.98 -50.86 8.85
N THR A 54 11.03 -49.99 9.86
CA THR A 54 9.83 -49.31 10.36
C THR A 54 9.51 -48.16 9.39
N SER A 55 8.42 -48.29 8.65
CA SER A 55 7.92 -47.26 7.73
C SER A 55 7.56 -45.98 8.51
N PRO A 56 8.20 -44.82 8.27
CA PRO A 56 7.63 -43.58 8.75
C PRO A 56 6.49 -43.21 7.79
N VAL A 57 5.27 -43.14 8.31
CA VAL A 57 4.16 -42.49 7.62
C VAL A 57 4.54 -41.02 7.51
N ARG A 58 5.12 -40.65 6.36
CA ARG A 58 5.44 -39.27 6.02
C ARG A 58 4.10 -38.59 5.72
N ALA A 59 3.52 -37.95 6.74
CA ALA A 59 2.45 -36.99 6.54
C ALA A 59 2.97 -35.92 5.59
N GLU A 60 2.53 -35.98 4.34
CA GLU A 60 2.86 -35.03 3.30
C GLU A 60 2.06 -33.76 3.57
N VAL A 61 2.58 -32.94 4.48
CA VAL A 61 2.10 -31.56 4.66
C VAL A 61 2.42 -30.86 3.35
N LYS A 62 1.42 -30.77 2.47
CA LYS A 62 1.45 -29.96 1.26
C LYS A 62 1.88 -28.57 1.70
N ARG A 63 3.13 -28.20 1.41
CA ARG A 63 3.62 -26.83 1.54
C ARG A 63 2.84 -26.00 0.54
N VAL A 64 1.64 -25.56 0.93
CA VAL A 64 0.92 -24.47 0.27
C VAL A 64 1.93 -23.33 0.19
N SER A 65 2.30 -22.97 -1.02
CA SER A 65 3.43 -22.10 -1.26
C SER A 65 3.17 -20.76 -0.56
N ARG A 66 4.17 -20.20 0.14
CA ARG A 66 4.09 -18.87 0.81
C ARG A 66 3.62 -17.72 -0.11
N LYS A 67 3.50 -17.98 -1.41
CA LYS A 67 3.08 -17.05 -2.46
C LYS A 67 1.56 -16.92 -2.58
N GLU A 68 0.78 -17.94 -2.25
CA GLU A 68 -0.69 -17.91 -2.37
C GLU A 68 -1.33 -17.07 -1.26
N SER A 69 -0.76 -17.04 -0.06
CA SER A 69 -1.28 -16.24 1.06
C SER A 69 -1.10 -14.72 0.90
N GLU A 70 -0.34 -14.27 -0.10
CA GLU A 70 -0.07 -12.85 -0.34
C GLU A 70 -0.97 -12.22 -1.40
N ILE A 71 -1.73 -13.03 -2.16
CA ILE A 71 -2.67 -12.55 -3.17
C ILE A 71 -4.09 -12.58 -2.59
N ALA A 72 -4.84 -11.50 -2.80
CA ALA A 72 -6.22 -11.36 -2.38
C ALA A 72 -7.11 -12.38 -3.12
N SER A 73 -7.90 -13.10 -2.34
CA SER A 73 -8.99 -13.96 -2.82
C SER A 73 -10.24 -13.14 -3.10
N ALA A 74 -11.25 -13.74 -3.75
CA ALA A 74 -12.52 -13.05 -3.99
C ALA A 74 -13.20 -12.59 -2.69
N SER A 75 -13.08 -13.34 -1.59
CA SER A 75 -13.62 -12.94 -0.29
C SER A 75 -12.91 -11.75 0.34
N ASP A 76 -11.63 -11.53 0.02
CA ASP A 76 -10.89 -10.37 0.52
C ASP A 76 -11.33 -9.05 -0.16
N LEU A 77 -12.07 -9.14 -1.27
CA LEU A 77 -12.61 -8.01 -2.04
C LEU A 77 -14.14 -7.92 -1.92
N GLN A 78 -14.76 -8.63 -1.00
CA GLN A 78 -16.20 -8.51 -0.72
C GLN A 78 -16.46 -7.28 0.13
N PHE A 79 -17.38 -6.44 -0.31
CA PHE A 79 -17.77 -5.22 0.40
C PHE A 79 -19.27 -4.96 0.23
N GLU A 80 -19.82 -4.14 1.13
CA GLU A 80 -21.19 -3.67 1.08
C GLU A 80 -21.20 -2.14 0.97
N THR A 81 -22.14 -1.60 0.23
CA THR A 81 -22.35 -0.16 0.12
C THR A 81 -23.48 0.31 1.05
N PRO A 82 -23.40 1.50 1.65
CA PRO A 82 -22.27 2.44 1.57
C PRO A 82 -21.07 1.98 2.43
N LEU A 83 -19.86 2.21 1.92
CA LEU A 83 -18.63 1.99 2.69
C LEU A 83 -18.60 2.92 3.93
N LYS A 84 -17.89 2.51 4.98
CA LYS A 84 -17.74 3.27 6.22
C LYS A 84 -16.27 3.44 6.55
N ILE A 85 -15.91 4.63 7.03
CA ILE A 85 -14.56 4.89 7.51
C ILE A 85 -14.31 4.11 8.80
N VAL A 86 -13.20 3.38 8.81
CA VAL A 86 -12.63 2.72 9.97
C VAL A 86 -11.76 3.74 10.71
N GLU A 87 -12.07 3.96 11.99
CA GLU A 87 -11.36 4.90 12.86
C GLU A 87 -10.28 4.18 13.68
N TYR A 88 -9.19 4.88 14.01
CA TYR A 88 -8.22 4.43 15.01
C TYR A 88 -8.91 4.17 16.36
N PRO A 89 -8.50 3.14 17.12
CA PRO A 89 -7.39 2.19 16.95
C PRO A 89 -7.80 0.83 16.37
N ASP A 90 -8.78 0.78 15.45
CA ASP A 90 -9.24 -0.50 14.91
C ASP A 90 -8.08 -1.33 14.30
N PRO A 91 -7.95 -2.62 14.66
CA PRO A 91 -6.81 -3.45 14.23
C PRO A 91 -6.72 -3.66 12.72
N ILE A 92 -7.81 -3.45 11.96
CA ILE A 92 -7.79 -3.48 10.49
C ILE A 92 -6.77 -2.50 9.93
N LEU A 93 -6.59 -1.33 10.57
CA LEU A 93 -5.65 -0.29 10.13
C LEU A 93 -4.17 -0.70 10.29
N ARG A 94 -3.89 -1.76 11.07
CA ARG A 94 -2.55 -2.34 11.28
C ARG A 94 -2.34 -3.69 10.59
N ALA A 95 -3.42 -4.32 10.14
CA ALA A 95 -3.35 -5.63 9.52
C ALA A 95 -2.63 -5.60 8.16
N LYS A 96 -1.98 -6.72 7.81
CA LYS A 96 -1.23 -6.83 6.55
C LYS A 96 -2.18 -6.81 5.36
N ASN A 97 -1.91 -5.94 4.39
CA ASN A 97 -2.71 -5.79 3.18
C ASN A 97 -2.25 -6.72 2.05
N LYS A 98 -3.18 -7.53 1.53
CA LYS A 98 -2.92 -8.51 0.46
C LYS A 98 -2.82 -7.83 -0.90
N ARG A 99 -2.00 -8.39 -1.79
CA ARG A 99 -1.85 -7.90 -3.16
C ARG A 99 -3.05 -8.31 -4.01
N ILE A 100 -3.59 -7.40 -4.81
CA ILE A 100 -4.71 -7.68 -5.70
C ILE A 100 -4.20 -8.41 -6.96
N GLY A 101 -4.76 -9.59 -7.23
CA GLY A 101 -4.41 -10.42 -8.39
C GLY A 101 -5.47 -10.46 -9.48
N VAL A 102 -6.72 -10.13 -9.16
CA VAL A 102 -7.87 -10.16 -10.06
C VAL A 102 -8.33 -8.72 -10.31
N PHE A 103 -8.58 -8.38 -11.57
CA PHE A 103 -8.96 -7.05 -12.04
C PHE A 103 -10.26 -7.19 -12.82
N ASP A 104 -11.38 -7.15 -12.09
CA ASP A 104 -12.72 -7.38 -12.60
C ASP A 104 -13.65 -6.20 -12.25
N GLU A 105 -14.92 -6.31 -12.61
CA GLU A 105 -15.93 -5.28 -12.30
C GLU A 105 -16.10 -5.06 -10.79
N ASN A 106 -15.86 -6.08 -9.96
CA ASN A 106 -15.95 -5.92 -8.51
C ASN A 106 -14.86 -4.97 -7.99
N LEU A 107 -13.63 -5.08 -8.51
CA LEU A 107 -12.55 -4.15 -8.18
C LEU A 107 -12.88 -2.71 -8.61
N LYS A 108 -13.49 -2.55 -9.79
CA LYS A 108 -13.93 -1.24 -10.29
C LYS A 108 -15.00 -0.63 -9.38
N ASN A 109 -16.04 -1.39 -9.06
CA ASN A 109 -17.11 -0.94 -8.17
C ASN A 109 -16.57 -0.57 -6.77
N LEU A 110 -15.55 -1.28 -6.28
CA LEU A 110 -14.89 -0.93 -5.03
C LEU A 110 -14.19 0.43 -5.12
N ALA A 111 -13.43 0.68 -6.19
CA ALA A 111 -12.76 1.96 -6.39
C ALA A 111 -13.77 3.12 -6.49
N ASP A 112 -14.86 2.93 -7.22
CA ASP A 112 -15.94 3.92 -7.34
C ASP A 112 -16.57 4.21 -5.97
N ALA A 113 -16.90 3.17 -5.19
CA ALA A 113 -17.46 3.32 -3.84
C ALA A 113 -16.46 3.99 -2.87
N MET A 114 -15.15 3.77 -3.05
CA MET A 114 -14.12 4.46 -2.28
C MET A 114 -14.07 5.95 -2.61
N PHE A 115 -14.18 6.33 -3.89
CA PHE A 115 -14.30 7.75 -4.27
C PHE A 115 -15.56 8.38 -3.69
N ASP A 116 -16.71 7.71 -3.75
CA ASP A 116 -17.96 8.21 -3.17
C ASP A 116 -17.81 8.58 -1.69
N VAL A 117 -17.18 7.71 -0.89
CA VAL A 117 -16.94 7.97 0.53
C VAL A 117 -15.87 9.03 0.74
N MET A 118 -14.80 9.03 -0.06
CA MET A 118 -13.76 10.05 -0.01
C MET A 118 -14.38 11.44 -0.19
N TYR A 119 -15.19 11.64 -1.23
CA TYR A 119 -15.87 12.92 -1.47
C TYR A 119 -16.91 13.26 -0.42
N LYS A 120 -17.71 12.29 0.03
CA LYS A 120 -18.71 12.49 1.08
C LYS A 120 -18.10 12.95 2.42
N THR A 121 -16.81 12.68 2.63
CA THR A 121 -16.08 13.03 3.86
C THR A 121 -15.06 14.14 3.65
N ASP A 122 -15.17 14.90 2.55
CA ASP A 122 -14.27 16.00 2.17
C ASP A 122 -12.79 15.57 2.14
N GLY A 123 -12.55 14.30 1.78
CA GLY A 123 -11.24 13.68 1.67
C GLY A 123 -10.58 13.93 0.31
N ILE A 124 -9.26 13.92 0.30
CA ILE A 124 -8.44 14.03 -0.92
C ILE A 124 -7.72 12.72 -1.29
N GLY A 125 -7.79 11.72 -0.42
CA GLY A 125 -7.21 10.39 -0.58
C GLY A 125 -7.90 9.39 0.35
N LEU A 126 -7.93 8.12 -0.07
CA LEU A 126 -8.49 7.02 0.71
C LEU A 126 -7.85 5.68 0.32
N SER A 127 -7.52 4.88 1.33
CA SER A 127 -6.97 3.54 1.18
C SER A 127 -7.97 2.46 1.62
N ALA A 128 -7.92 1.27 0.99
CA ALA A 128 -8.86 0.19 1.26
C ALA A 128 -8.93 -0.24 2.76
N PRO A 129 -7.84 -0.23 3.55
CA PRO A 129 -7.93 -0.55 4.98
C PRO A 129 -8.84 0.41 5.76
N GLN A 130 -8.92 1.67 5.33
CA GLN A 130 -9.79 2.67 5.95
C GLN A 130 -11.27 2.41 5.67
N VAL A 131 -11.61 1.51 4.76
CA VAL A 131 -12.99 1.06 4.50
C VAL A 131 -13.20 -0.42 4.85
N GLY A 132 -12.32 -0.99 5.66
CA GLY A 132 -12.47 -2.35 6.21
C GLY A 132 -11.84 -3.47 5.38
N LEU A 133 -11.12 -3.14 4.30
CA LEU A 133 -10.60 -4.13 3.34
C LEU A 133 -9.08 -4.15 3.35
N ASN A 134 -8.48 -5.25 3.84
CA ASN A 134 -7.03 -5.38 3.89
C ASN A 134 -6.42 -5.83 2.56
N VAL A 135 -6.52 -4.95 1.55
CA VAL A 135 -5.98 -5.15 0.19
C VAL A 135 -5.19 -3.91 -0.27
N GLN A 136 -4.27 -4.09 -1.21
CA GLN A 136 -3.41 -3.00 -1.72
C GLN A 136 -4.11 -2.19 -2.82
N LEU A 137 -5.09 -1.38 -2.42
CA LEU A 137 -5.82 -0.44 -3.26
C LEU A 137 -5.90 0.93 -2.58
N MET A 138 -5.63 1.99 -3.34
CA MET A 138 -5.89 3.36 -2.93
C MET A 138 -6.46 4.18 -4.08
N VAL A 139 -7.23 5.20 -3.70
CA VAL A 139 -7.78 6.22 -4.59
C VAL A 139 -7.42 7.59 -4.06
N PHE A 140 -7.17 8.56 -4.94
CA PHE A 140 -7.03 9.95 -4.51
C PHE A 140 -7.36 10.92 -5.64
N ASN A 141 -7.82 12.10 -5.26
CA ASN A 141 -8.00 13.24 -6.15
C ASN A 141 -7.52 14.50 -5.42
N PRO A 142 -6.42 15.14 -5.86
CA PRO A 142 -5.89 16.33 -5.20
C PRO A 142 -6.83 17.54 -5.16
N ALA A 143 -7.86 17.60 -6.01
CA ALA A 143 -8.87 18.65 -5.98
C ALA A 143 -9.90 18.45 -4.86
N GLY A 144 -10.11 17.21 -4.40
CA GLY A 144 -11.06 16.89 -3.33
C GLY A 144 -12.54 16.95 -3.72
N GLU A 145 -12.85 17.21 -4.98
CA GLU A 145 -14.22 17.39 -5.47
C GLU A 145 -14.51 16.47 -6.66
N SER A 146 -15.73 15.94 -6.74
CA SER A 146 -16.15 15.09 -7.86
C SER A 146 -16.35 15.92 -9.13
N GLY A 147 -15.79 15.46 -10.24
CA GLY A 147 -15.82 16.18 -11.52
C GLY A 147 -14.78 17.30 -11.66
N GLU A 148 -13.99 17.58 -10.62
CA GLU A 148 -12.84 18.49 -10.67
C GLU A 148 -11.53 17.72 -10.46
N GLY A 149 -10.44 18.19 -11.06
CA GLY A 149 -9.13 17.55 -10.93
C GLY A 149 -9.03 16.23 -11.70
N GLU A 150 -8.23 15.30 -11.15
CA GLU A 150 -7.95 14.00 -11.74
C GLU A 150 -8.09 12.91 -10.67
N GLU A 151 -8.98 11.96 -10.93
CA GLU A 151 -9.15 10.76 -10.11
C GLU A 151 -8.06 9.74 -10.45
N ILE A 152 -7.27 9.37 -9.45
CA ILE A 152 -6.16 8.43 -9.60
C ILE A 152 -6.42 7.18 -8.76
N VAL A 153 -6.42 6.02 -9.41
CA VAL A 153 -6.52 4.71 -8.76
C VAL A 153 -5.19 3.99 -8.88
N LEU A 154 -4.61 3.58 -7.74
CA LEU A 154 -3.37 2.82 -7.70
C LEU A 154 -3.59 1.45 -7.06
N VAL A 155 -3.37 0.40 -7.83
CA VAL A 155 -3.45 -0.98 -7.38
C VAL A 155 -2.04 -1.56 -7.20
N ASN A 156 -1.78 -2.19 -6.06
CA ASN A 156 -0.46 -2.71 -5.67
C ASN A 156 0.70 -1.70 -5.87
N PRO A 157 0.57 -0.44 -5.39
CA PRO A 157 1.61 0.55 -5.60
C PRO A 157 2.91 0.15 -4.92
N LYS A 158 4.03 0.63 -5.45
CA LYS A 158 5.35 0.47 -4.87
C LYS A 158 6.18 1.73 -5.09
N ILE A 159 6.80 2.23 -4.02
CA ILE A 159 7.76 3.33 -4.12
C ILE A 159 9.10 2.79 -4.62
N ASN A 160 9.56 3.32 -5.74
CA ASN A 160 10.85 3.00 -6.33
C ASN A 160 11.95 3.97 -5.89
N LYS A 161 11.61 5.25 -5.80
CA LYS A 161 12.52 6.32 -5.37
C LYS A 161 11.72 7.40 -4.63
N TYR A 162 12.38 8.11 -3.74
CA TYR A 162 11.86 9.30 -3.09
C TYR A 162 12.98 10.34 -2.99
N SER A 163 12.62 11.61 -2.89
CA SER A 163 13.60 12.69 -2.79
C SER A 163 14.26 12.76 -1.42
N ASP A 164 15.54 13.13 -1.38
CA ASP A 164 16.25 13.44 -0.12
C ASP A 164 15.74 14.74 0.54
N LYS A 165 15.12 15.63 -0.25
CA LYS A 165 14.53 16.86 0.27
C LYS A 165 13.26 16.56 1.05
N LEU A 166 13.27 16.94 2.32
CA LEU A 166 12.17 16.77 3.25
C LEU A 166 11.39 18.07 3.41
N VAL A 167 10.07 17.95 3.53
CA VAL A 167 9.18 19.09 3.75
C VAL A 167 8.16 18.76 4.86
N PRO A 168 7.94 19.67 5.83
CA PRO A 168 6.82 19.54 6.75
C PRO A 168 5.51 19.85 6.03
N PHE A 169 4.42 19.25 6.50
CA PHE A 169 3.05 19.58 6.10
C PHE A 169 2.10 19.18 7.21
N ASN A 170 1.08 19.99 7.44
CA ASN A 170 0.03 19.70 8.42
C ASN A 170 -0.95 18.67 7.80
N GLU A 171 -0.87 17.42 8.25
CA GLU A 171 -1.69 16.32 7.74
C GLU A 171 -2.90 16.09 8.63
N GLY A 172 -4.04 15.77 8.01
CA GLY A 172 -5.18 15.12 8.65
C GLY A 172 -5.41 13.73 8.07
N CYS A 173 -6.27 12.94 8.72
CA CYS A 173 -6.62 11.59 8.27
C CYS A 173 -8.09 11.30 8.60
N LEU A 174 -8.84 10.72 7.66
CA LEU A 174 -10.25 10.36 7.88
C LEU A 174 -10.43 9.34 9.01
N SER A 175 -9.43 8.49 9.26
CA SER A 175 -9.42 7.54 10.39
C SER A 175 -9.11 8.19 11.74
N PHE A 176 -8.81 9.50 11.77
CA PHE A 176 -8.53 10.29 12.97
C PHE A 176 -9.36 11.59 12.93
N PRO A 177 -10.69 11.51 13.12
CA PRO A 177 -11.58 12.63 12.86
C PRO A 177 -11.19 13.89 13.63
N GLY A 178 -10.93 14.98 12.89
CA GLY A 178 -10.60 16.29 13.46
C GLY A 178 -9.17 16.46 13.98
N ILE A 179 -8.31 15.44 13.85
CA ILE A 179 -6.92 15.52 14.31
C ILE A 179 -6.01 15.92 13.15
N TYR A 180 -5.25 16.99 13.35
CA TYR A 180 -4.27 17.50 12.39
C TYR A 180 -2.93 17.76 13.07
N ALA A 181 -1.83 17.35 12.44
CA ALA A 181 -0.50 17.53 12.99
C ALA A 181 0.59 17.52 11.91
N ASP A 182 1.74 18.12 12.23
CA ASP A 182 2.84 18.26 11.29
C ASP A 182 3.59 16.95 11.07
N VAL A 183 3.70 16.54 9.81
CA VAL A 183 4.43 15.35 9.39
C VAL A 183 5.49 15.70 8.33
N VAL A 184 6.71 15.26 8.55
CA VAL A 184 7.83 15.49 7.63
C VAL A 184 7.96 14.32 6.66
N ARG A 185 7.91 14.58 5.34
CA ARG A 185 8.05 13.57 4.29
C ARG A 185 8.93 14.05 3.14
N PRO A 186 9.47 13.13 2.32
CA PRO A 186 10.01 13.45 1.00
C PRO A 186 9.08 14.34 0.16
N GLN A 187 9.65 15.35 -0.50
CA GLN A 187 8.91 16.28 -1.38
C GLN A 187 8.35 15.60 -2.65
N SER A 188 9.00 14.54 -3.14
CA SER A 188 8.57 13.82 -4.33
C SER A 188 8.89 12.32 -4.24
N VAL A 189 8.14 11.54 -5.03
CA VAL A 189 8.25 10.07 -5.10
C VAL A 189 8.10 9.60 -6.55
N LYS A 190 8.75 8.47 -6.87
CA LYS A 190 8.53 7.71 -8.11
C LYS A 190 7.94 6.35 -7.76
N ILE A 191 6.83 6.02 -8.41
CA ILE A 191 5.96 4.91 -8.05
C ILE A 191 5.81 4.00 -9.26
N ASP A 192 5.78 2.68 -9.03
CA ASP A 192 5.21 1.71 -9.96
C ASP A 192 3.89 1.20 -9.39
N ALA A 193 2.87 1.08 -10.23
CA ALA A 193 1.56 0.58 -9.83
C ALA A 193 0.90 -0.18 -11.00
N ARG A 194 -0.30 -0.68 -10.74
CA ARG A 194 -1.24 -1.10 -11.76
C ARG A 194 -2.48 -0.22 -11.73
N ASP A 195 -3.10 -0.01 -12.88
CA ASP A 195 -4.40 0.65 -12.96
C ASP A 195 -5.54 -0.34 -12.66
N ILE A 196 -6.78 0.13 -12.76
CA ILE A 196 -7.98 -0.66 -12.51
C ILE A 196 -8.14 -1.86 -13.48
N THR A 197 -7.52 -1.79 -14.66
CA THR A 197 -7.52 -2.88 -15.65
C THR A 197 -6.37 -3.88 -15.43
N GLY A 198 -5.44 -3.55 -14.53
CA GLY A 198 -4.26 -4.34 -14.24
C GLY A 198 -3.04 -3.97 -15.09
N ALA A 199 -3.13 -2.98 -15.99
CA ALA A 199 -2.01 -2.52 -16.78
C ALA A 199 -0.97 -1.84 -15.89
N ARG A 200 0.31 -2.15 -16.11
CA ARG A 200 1.41 -1.58 -15.31
C ARG A 200 1.77 -0.20 -15.82
N PHE A 201 2.03 0.71 -14.90
CA PHE A 201 2.57 2.02 -15.22
C PHE A 201 3.48 2.53 -14.12
N SER A 202 4.23 3.59 -14.44
CA SER A 202 5.06 4.32 -13.50
C SER A 202 4.68 5.79 -13.50
N ILE A 203 4.66 6.43 -12.34
CA ILE A 203 4.35 7.85 -12.20
C ILE A 203 5.32 8.53 -11.24
N SER A 204 5.65 9.79 -11.51
CA SER A 204 6.42 10.63 -10.60
C SER A 204 5.50 11.69 -10.02
N LEU A 205 5.34 11.72 -8.70
CA LEU A 205 4.51 12.69 -8.01
C LEU A 205 5.39 13.68 -7.24
N SER A 206 4.91 14.91 -7.11
CA SER A 206 5.54 15.95 -6.28
C SER A 206 4.47 16.81 -5.61
N ARG A 207 4.86 17.63 -4.63
CA ARG A 207 3.93 18.56 -3.92
C ARG A 207 2.77 17.78 -3.26
N LEU A 208 1.55 18.30 -3.38
CA LEU A 208 0.36 17.73 -2.72
C LEU A 208 0.05 16.28 -3.18
N PRO A 209 0.05 15.93 -4.48
CA PRO A 209 -0.13 14.53 -4.90
C PRO A 209 0.89 13.56 -4.27
N ALA A 210 2.16 13.97 -4.14
CA ALA A 210 3.16 13.14 -3.46
C ALA A 210 2.88 13.01 -1.96
N ARG A 211 2.37 14.07 -1.31
CA ARG A 211 1.98 14.03 0.10
C ARG A 211 0.85 13.04 0.33
N ILE A 212 -0.24 13.17 -0.44
CA ILE A 212 -1.42 12.30 -0.34
C ILE A 212 -1.01 10.85 -0.58
N PHE A 213 -0.30 10.58 -1.69
CA PHE A 213 0.15 9.23 -2.01
C PHE A 213 0.97 8.60 -0.87
N GLN A 214 1.91 9.35 -0.29
CA GLN A 214 2.76 8.83 0.79
C GLN A 214 1.97 8.52 2.07
N HIS A 215 0.91 9.29 2.34
CA HIS A 215 -0.02 9.03 3.43
C HIS A 215 -0.82 7.75 3.19
N GLU A 216 -1.46 7.63 2.03
CA GLU A 216 -2.24 6.44 1.68
C GLU A 216 -1.35 5.19 1.56
N TYR A 217 -0.10 5.35 1.13
CA TYR A 217 0.85 4.24 1.03
C TYR A 217 1.22 3.71 2.42
N ASP A 218 1.33 4.58 3.42
CA ASP A 218 1.55 4.16 4.80
C ASP A 218 0.38 3.30 5.31
N HIS A 219 -0.87 3.67 5.01
CA HIS A 219 -2.02 2.82 5.35
C HIS A 219 -1.94 1.42 4.71
N LEU A 220 -1.48 1.32 3.46
CA LEU A 220 -1.26 0.01 2.81
C LEU A 220 -0.14 -0.81 3.48
N GLU A 221 0.76 -0.18 4.21
CA GLU A 221 1.82 -0.82 5.00
C GLU A 221 1.44 -1.00 6.48
N GLY A 222 0.23 -0.62 6.90
CA GLY A 222 -0.21 -0.64 8.30
C GLY A 222 0.48 0.40 9.18
N VAL A 223 0.99 1.46 8.57
CA VAL A 223 1.64 2.61 9.21
C VAL A 223 0.63 3.76 9.25
N LEU A 224 0.50 4.42 10.41
CA LEU A 224 -0.41 5.53 10.60
C LEU A 224 0.38 6.83 10.67
N PHE A 225 -0.23 7.94 10.27
CA PHE A 225 0.48 9.23 10.15
C PHE A 225 1.19 9.67 11.43
N PHE A 226 0.64 9.34 12.61
CA PHE A 226 1.26 9.65 13.89
C PHE A 226 2.59 8.91 14.10
N ASP A 227 2.80 7.73 13.50
CA ASP A 227 4.08 7.00 13.51
C ASP A 227 5.22 7.78 12.86
N ARG A 228 4.89 8.75 12.01
CA ARG A 228 5.83 9.61 11.28
C ARG A 228 6.13 10.93 12.01
N MET A 229 5.39 11.25 13.08
CA MET A 229 5.59 12.48 13.86
C MET A 229 6.85 12.40 14.72
N THR A 230 7.41 13.58 15.03
CA THR A 230 8.38 13.72 16.12
C THR A 230 7.69 13.49 17.46
N ASP A 231 8.45 13.19 18.50
CA ASP A 231 7.87 12.98 19.84
C ASP A 231 7.14 14.26 20.32
N ASP A 232 7.72 15.44 20.08
CA ASP A 232 7.10 16.72 20.47
C ASP A 232 5.76 16.97 19.78
N VAL A 233 5.63 16.63 18.48
CA VAL A 233 4.36 16.78 17.73
C VAL A 233 3.36 15.71 18.13
N LEU A 234 3.82 14.49 18.42
CA LEU A 234 2.93 13.43 18.91
C LEU A 234 2.33 13.80 20.27
N ASP A 235 3.13 14.40 21.15
CA ASP A 235 2.67 14.82 22.48
C ASP A 235 1.56 15.90 22.39
N THR A 236 1.50 16.69 21.32
CA THR A 236 0.41 17.68 21.14
C THR A 236 -0.94 17.09 20.77
N ILE A 237 -0.99 15.83 20.29
CA ILE A 237 -2.24 15.16 19.88
C ILE A 237 -2.55 13.93 20.74
N ARG A 238 -1.82 13.74 21.84
CA ARG A 238 -1.86 12.51 22.64
C ARG A 238 -3.23 12.29 23.27
N GLU A 239 -3.82 13.34 23.84
CA GLU A 239 -5.12 13.27 24.51
C GLU A 239 -6.25 12.93 23.51
N GLU A 240 -6.17 13.45 22.29
CA GLU A 240 -7.11 13.15 21.21
C GLU A 240 -7.00 11.69 20.75
N LEU A 241 -5.79 11.13 20.70
CA LEU A 241 -5.58 9.71 20.42
C LEU A 241 -6.12 8.82 21.55
N GLU A 242 -5.90 9.18 22.81
CA GLU A 242 -6.44 8.46 23.97
C GLU A 242 -7.98 8.50 24.01
N ALA A 243 -8.58 9.61 23.57
CA ALA A 243 -10.03 9.72 23.42
C ALA A 243 -10.59 8.74 22.36
N LEU A 244 -9.88 8.56 21.24
CA LEU A 244 -10.24 7.56 20.22
C LEU A 244 -10.09 6.12 20.75
N GLU A 245 -9.03 5.84 21.50
CA GLU A 245 -8.83 4.54 22.17
C GLU A 245 -9.99 4.20 23.10
N LYS A 246 -10.38 5.15 23.97
CA LYS A 246 -11.50 4.98 24.88
C LYS A 246 -12.83 4.81 24.14
N LYS A 247 -13.07 5.62 23.08
CA LYS A 247 -14.26 5.51 22.22
C LYS A 247 -14.38 4.11 21.61
N TYR A 248 -13.27 3.52 21.18
CA TYR A 248 -13.25 2.15 20.66
C TYR A 248 -13.57 1.11 21.74
N GLU A 249 -12.98 1.25 22.93
CA GLU A 249 -13.27 0.34 24.06
C GLU A 249 -14.75 0.39 24.46
N GLU A 250 -15.34 1.59 24.53
CA GLU A 250 -16.76 1.79 24.83
C GLU A 250 -17.68 1.22 23.73
N LYS A 251 -17.31 1.39 22.47
CA LYS A 251 -18.12 0.94 21.31
C LYS A 251 -18.07 -0.59 21.13
N THR A 252 -16.93 -1.21 21.38
CA THR A 252 -16.71 -2.64 21.08
C THR A 252 -16.77 -3.54 22.30
N GLY A 253 -16.58 -2.99 23.52
CA GLY A 253 -16.41 -3.76 24.75
C GLY A 253 -15.08 -4.53 24.82
N LEU A 254 -14.17 -4.31 23.87
CA LEU A 254 -12.84 -4.93 23.80
C LEU A 254 -11.78 -3.90 24.20
N PRO A 255 -10.67 -4.32 24.83
CA PRO A 255 -9.55 -3.40 25.10
C PRO A 255 -8.96 -2.87 23.79
N SER A 256 -8.43 -1.65 23.80
CA SER A 256 -7.74 -1.08 22.65
C SER A 256 -6.53 -1.96 22.28
N PRO A 257 -6.37 -2.38 21.01
CA PRO A 257 -5.29 -3.27 20.59
C PRO A 257 -3.91 -2.58 20.61
N GLU A 258 -3.88 -1.26 20.51
CA GLU A 258 -2.69 -0.44 20.67
C GLU A 258 -2.97 0.76 21.58
N LYS A 259 -1.93 1.28 22.23
CA LYS A 259 -2.02 2.46 23.08
C LYS A 259 -0.91 3.43 22.73
N VAL A 260 -1.24 4.71 22.53
CA VAL A 260 -0.26 5.76 22.25
C VAL A 260 0.76 5.91 23.38
N GLN A 261 0.38 5.59 24.62
CA GLN A 261 1.27 5.59 25.79
C GLN A 261 2.37 4.52 25.71
N ALA A 262 2.09 3.37 25.09
CA ALA A 262 3.05 2.27 24.98
C ALA A 262 4.14 2.54 23.93
N ARG A 263 4.01 3.62 23.15
CA ARG A 263 4.99 4.00 22.15
C ARG A 263 6.28 4.47 22.83
N GLN A 264 7.32 3.65 22.71
CA GLN A 264 8.67 4.06 23.07
C GLN A 264 9.11 5.23 22.18
N LYS A 265 9.73 6.26 22.78
CA LYS A 265 10.34 7.38 22.05
C LYS A 265 11.19 6.86 20.91
N ARG A 266 10.79 7.16 19.68
CA ARG A 266 11.43 6.68 18.46
C ARG A 266 11.75 7.90 17.62
N LYS A 267 12.97 7.96 17.09
CA LYS A 267 13.27 8.95 16.04
C LYS A 267 12.23 8.82 14.93
N ALA A 268 11.61 9.95 14.59
CA ALA A 268 10.66 10.07 13.49
C ALA A 268 11.24 9.36 12.25
N GLY A 269 10.49 8.40 11.71
CA GLY A 269 10.95 7.62 10.57
C GLY A 269 10.79 8.42 9.29
N VAL A 270 11.89 8.94 8.76
CA VAL A 270 11.89 9.62 7.47
C VAL A 270 12.21 8.60 6.37
N GLY A 271 11.30 8.43 5.40
CA GLY A 271 11.51 7.60 4.20
C GLY A 271 10.77 6.26 4.20
N PHE A 272 10.99 5.45 3.16
CA PHE A 272 10.30 4.18 2.94
C PHE A 272 11.31 3.02 2.88
N GLY A 273 11.17 2.05 3.77
CA GLY A 273 12.05 0.88 3.86
C GLY A 273 11.83 0.12 5.17
N LYS A 274 12.01 -1.20 5.15
CA LYS A 274 11.91 -2.04 6.35
C LYS A 274 12.93 -1.56 7.39
N ARG A 275 12.45 -1.16 8.57
CA ARG A 275 13.28 -1.19 9.77
C ARG A 275 13.44 -2.62 10.25
#